data_AF-A0A1I1AJD9-F1
#
_entry.id   AF-A0A1I1AJD9-F1
#
_cell.length_a   1.000
_cell.length_b   1.000
_cell.length_c   1.000
_cell.angle_alpha   90.00
_cell.angle_beta   90.00
_cell.angle_gamma   90.00
#
_symmetry.space_group_name_H-M   'P 1'
#
loop_
_entity.id
_entity.type
_entity.pdbx_description
1 polymer ?
#
loop_
_entity_poly.entity_id
_entity_poly.type
_entity_poly.pdbx_seq_one_letter_code
_entity_poly.pdbx_strand_id
1 'polypeptide(L)' 'MDTIIKKLAQVLVDAWNNLPGWIQWSIEQVGGTDLVTAIKSGVAATIGYLSNLASWVIDQLISLIGSVIGF' A
#
# COMPACT_ATOMS: atom_id res chain seq x y z
N MET A 1 -1.00 15.25 -0.24
CA MET A 1 -0.28 13.97 -0.03
C MET A 1 -0.74 13.24 1.21
N ASP A 2 -0.82 13.88 2.38
CA ASP A 2 -1.14 13.20 3.65
C ASP A 2 -2.49 12.45 3.67
N THR A 3 -3.54 13.01 3.05
CA THR A 3 -4.84 12.35 2.89
C THR A 3 -4.78 11.13 1.97
N ILE A 4 -3.99 11.21 0.89
CA ILE A 4 -3.83 10.11 -0.08
C ILE A 4 -3.11 8.94 0.58
N ILE A 5 -2.04 9.23 1.34
CA ILE A 5 -1.29 8.21 2.09
C ILE A 5 -2.18 7.51 3.12
N LYS A 6 -3.00 8.27 3.86
CA LYS A 6 -3.97 7.70 4.81
C LYS A 6 -4.97 6.80 4.11
N LYS A 7 -5.55 7.23 2.98
CA LYS A 7 -6.48 6.42 2.19
C LYS A 7 -5.82 5.16 1.65
N LEU A 8 -4.61 5.28 1.10
CA LEU A 8 -3.82 4.16 0.59
C LEU A 8 -3.52 3.14 1.68
N ALA A 9 -3.05 3.58 2.84
CA ALA A 9 -2.77 2.72 3.98
C ALA A 9 -4.03 1.98 4.46
N GLN A 10 -5.14 2.69 4.57
CA GLN A 10 -6.43 2.11 4.97
C GLN A 10 -6.84 0.99 4.00
N VAL A 11 -6.82 1.28 2.69
CA VAL A 11 -7.18 0.31 1.65
C VAL A 11 -6.24 -0.88 1.65
N LEU A 12 -4.93 -0.65 1.77
CA LEU A 12 -3.93 -1.71 1.83
C LEU A 12 -4.23 -2.67 2.97
N VAL A 13 -4.44 -2.16 4.19
CA VAL A 13 -4.68 -2.99 5.38
C VAL A 13 -6.02 -3.71 5.31
N ASP A 14 -7.09 -3.02 4.90
CA ASP A 14 -8.44 -3.58 4.88
C ASP A 14 -8.60 -4.62 3.77
N ALA A 15 -7.99 -4.39 2.61
CA ALA A 15 -8.11 -5.28 1.45
C ALA A 15 -6.99 -6.33 1.38
N TRP A 16 -5.90 -6.22 2.16
CA TRP A 16 -4.68 -7.03 1.99
C TRP A 16 -4.97 -8.52 1.78
N ASN A 17 -5.74 -9.12 2.68
CA ASN A 17 -6.04 -10.56 2.67
C ASN A 17 -6.97 -10.97 1.51
N ASN A 18 -7.66 -10.02 0.89
CA ASN A 18 -8.55 -10.23 -0.25
C ASN A 18 -7.88 -9.87 -1.59
N LEU A 19 -6.67 -9.29 -1.57
CA LEU A 19 -5.94 -8.97 -2.78
C LEU A 19 -5.48 -10.26 -3.48
N PRO A 20 -5.55 -10.31 -4.83
CA PRO A 20 -4.94 -11.39 -5.58
C PRO A 20 -3.45 -11.54 -5.26
N GLY A 21 -2.95 -12.78 -5.18
CA GLY A 21 -1.55 -13.02 -4.83
C GLY A 21 -0.53 -12.31 -5.73
N TRP A 22 -0.86 -12.11 -7.02
CA TRP A 22 -0.02 -11.36 -7.94
C TRP A 22 0.06 -9.86 -7.59
N ILE A 23 -0.99 -9.27 -7.03
CA ILE A 23 -0.99 -7.88 -6.55
C ILE A 23 -0.17 -7.75 -5.28
N GLN A 24 -0.35 -8.66 -4.32
CA GLN A 24 0.46 -8.68 -3.10
C GLN A 24 1.95 -8.75 -3.46
N TRP A 25 2.28 -9.61 -4.43
CA TRP A 25 3.64 -9.71 -4.97
C TRP A 25 4.10 -8.41 -5.63
N SER A 26 3.30 -7.78 -6.49
CA SER A 26 3.65 -6.50 -7.12
C SER A 26 3.84 -5.37 -6.10
N ILE A 27 3.00 -5.31 -5.06
CA ILE A 27 3.14 -4.34 -3.96
C ILE A 27 4.44 -4.60 -3.19
N GLU A 28 4.80 -5.86 -2.94
CA GLU A 28 6.06 -6.21 -2.29
C GLU A 28 7.27 -5.83 -3.15
N GLN A 29 7.21 -5.96 -4.48
CA GLN A 29 8.31 -5.52 -5.36
C GLN A 29 8.48 -3.99 -5.36
N VAL A 30 7.38 -3.23 -5.29
CA VAL A 30 7.40 -1.77 -5.37
C VAL A 30 7.73 -1.13 -4.01
N GLY A 31 7.05 -1.59 -2.95
CA GLY A 31 7.16 -1.04 -1.61
C GLY A 31 8.10 -1.80 -0.68
N GLY A 32 8.67 -2.93 -1.13
CA GLY A 32 9.54 -3.78 -0.32
C GLY A 32 8.80 -4.64 0.71
N THR A 33 9.51 -5.62 1.26
CA THR A 33 9.01 -6.52 2.31
C THR A 33 8.65 -5.77 3.60
N ASP A 34 9.26 -4.61 3.85
CA ASP A 34 8.94 -3.75 5.00
C ASP A 34 7.53 -3.17 4.89
N LEU A 35 7.05 -2.84 3.69
CA LEU A 35 5.66 -2.41 3.48
C LEU A 35 4.69 -3.53 3.87
N VAL A 36 4.96 -4.78 3.46
CA VAL A 36 4.12 -5.94 3.83
C VAL A 36 4.05 -6.12 5.35
N THR A 37 5.19 -5.92 6.03
CA THR A 37 5.26 -5.96 7.49
C THR A 37 4.45 -4.83 8.12
N ALA A 38 4.55 -3.62 7.58
CA ALA A 38 3.78 -2.47 8.03
C ALA A 38 2.26 -2.69 7.84
N ILE A 39 1.83 -3.26 6.71
CA ILE A 39 0.44 -3.61 6.43
C ILE A 39 -0.10 -4.59 7.46
N LYS A 40 0.65 -5.66 7.76
CA LYS A 40 0.28 -6.65 8.79
C LYS A 40 0.24 -6.05 10.20
N SER A 41 1.05 -5.01 10.46
CA SER A 41 1.07 -4.29 11.74
C SER A 41 -0.07 -3.27 11.88
N GLY A 42 -0.74 -2.89 10.78
CA GLY A 42 -1.91 -2.03 10.77
C GLY A 42 -1.70 -0.66 10.11
N VAL A 43 -2.78 0.13 10.08
CA VAL A 43 -2.86 1.38 9.31
C VAL A 43 -1.82 2.41 9.76
N ALA A 44 -1.60 2.58 11.07
CA ALA A 44 -0.64 3.56 11.58
C ALA A 44 0.80 3.27 11.15
N ALA A 45 1.23 2.00 11.20
CA ALA A 45 2.54 1.57 10.73
C ALA A 45 2.68 1.75 9.22
N THR A 46 1.62 1.42 8.47
CA THR A 46 1.58 1.57 7.02
C THR A 46 1.69 3.03 6.61
N ILE A 47 0.97 3.94 7.27
CA ILE A 47 1.10 5.39 7.05
C ILE A 47 2.54 5.83 7.31
N GLY A 48 3.12 5.46 8.46
CA GLY A 48 4.49 5.82 8.80
C GLY A 48 5.52 5.37 7.76
N TYR A 49 5.33 4.16 7.21
CA TYR A 49 6.19 3.65 6.14
C TYR A 49 5.98 4.43 4.83
N LEU A 50 4.73 4.55 4.37
CA LEU A 50 4.38 5.26 3.13
C LEU A 50 4.80 6.74 3.15
N SER A 51 4.71 7.41 4.30
CA SER A 51 5.16 8.80 4.48
C SER A 51 6.65 8.99 4.25
N ASN A 52 7.47 7.93 4.36
CA ASN A 52 8.90 7.97 4.10
C ASN A 52 9.26 7.55 2.66
N LEU A 53 8.30 7.07 1.88
CA LEU A 53 8.53 6.67 0.49
C LEU A 53 8.52 7.87 -0.46
N ALA A 54 9.26 7.72 -1.56
CA ALA A 54 9.23 8.70 -2.64
C ALA A 54 7.84 8.71 -3.31
N SER A 55 7.39 9.89 -3.78
CA SER A 55 6.05 10.06 -4.37
C SER A 55 5.78 9.12 -5.54
N TRP A 56 6.80 8.79 -6.35
CA TRP A 56 6.62 7.87 -7.48
C TRP A 56 6.27 6.45 -7.04
N VAL A 57 6.73 6.02 -5.86
CA VAL A 57 6.38 4.71 -5.27
C VAL A 57 4.92 4.73 -4.83
N ILE A 58 4.50 5.82 -4.20
CA ILE A 58 3.10 6.04 -3.78
C ILE A 58 2.17 5.98 -5.00
N ASP A 59 2.52 6.67 -6.09
CA ASP A 59 1.72 6.69 -7.32
C ASP A 59 1.62 5.31 -7.97
N GLN A 60 2.71 4.52 -7.97
CA GLN A 60 2.68 3.15 -8.47
C GLN A 60 1.79 2.24 -7.60
N LEU A 61 1.88 2.35 -6.28
CA LEU A 61 1.02 1.59 -5.36
C LEU A 61 -0.46 1.94 -5.55
N ILE A 62 -0.76 3.23 -5.74
CA ILE A 62 -2.12 3.70 -6.05
C ILE A 62 -2.60 3.11 -7.38
N SER A 63 -1.77 3.13 -8.42
CA SER A 63 -2.14 2.56 -9.72
C SER A 63 -2.40 1.06 -9.64
N LEU A 64 -1.57 0.32 -8.89
CA LEU A 64 -1.74 -1.12 -8.69
C LEU A 64 -3.06 -1.42 -7.97
N ILE A 65 -3.32 -0.75 -6.86
CA ILE A 65 -4.56 -0.94 -6.10
C ILE A 65 -5.78 -0.47 -6.89
N GLY A 66 -5.67 0.68 -7.56
CA GLY A 66 -6.75 1.23 -8.38
C GLY A 66 -7.16 0.30 -9.50
N SER A 67 -6.23 -0.49 -10.06
CA SER A 67 -6.53 -1.50 -11.09
C SER A 67 -7.40 -2.66 -10.58
N VAL A 68 -7.52 -2.83 -9.27
CA VAL A 68 -8.24 -3.97 -8.65
C VAL A 68 -9.46 -3.53 -7.88
N ILE A 69 -9.36 -2.43 -7.13
CA ILE A 69 -10.39 -2.02 -6.17
C ILE A 69 -11.06 -0.69 -6.56
N GLY A 70 -10.52 0.03 -7.56
CA GLY A 70 -10.96 1.39 -7.89
C GLY A 70 -10.53 2.40 -6.82
N PHE A 71 -9.49 3.20 -7.09
CA PHE A 71 -8.91 4.13 -6.14
C PHE A 71 -9.40 5.57 -6.32
#